data_AF-A0A7S3H1H8-F1
#
_entry.id   AF-A0A7S3H1H8-F1
#
_cell.length_a   1.000
_cell.length_b   1.000
_cell.length_c   1.000
_cell.angle_alpha   90.00
_cell.angle_beta   90.00
_cell.angle_gamma   90.00
#
_symmetry.space_group_name_H-M   'P 1'
#
loop_
_entity.id
_entity.type
_entity.pdbx_description
1 polymer ?
#
loop_
_entity_poly.entity_id
_entity_poly.type
_entity_poly.pdbx_seq_one_letter_code
_entity_poly.pdbx_strand_id
1 'polypeptide(L)'
;VVAGVREGGQAARAGVRAGDRLVSIDGRKDFIGLTADAVREMLQAPTLLVFLGFVGKLQAEVRLTNADHVCGISYRREVLRGSFEAPVQVCEESIFNAGLASLFLTVSGSAGNAASNRDAAHQPLFELQNSEAKGLIRRALRRVEPQEAMSVASTIPQEVQQQPSLTS
;
A
#
# COMPACT_ATOMS: atom_id res chain seq x y z
N VAL A 1 -22.07 7.75 16.07
CA VAL A 1 -21.37 7.58 17.37
C VAL A 1 -21.71 8.78 18.22
N VAL A 2 -21.89 8.63 19.54
CA VAL A 2 -22.21 9.74 20.45
C VAL A 2 -21.01 10.67 20.56
N ALA A 3 -21.16 11.91 20.10
CA ALA A 3 -20.11 12.92 20.13
C ALA A 3 -19.95 13.56 21.52
N GLY A 4 -21.05 13.70 22.27
CA GLY A 4 -21.07 14.30 23.59
C GLY A 4 -22.37 14.02 24.31
N VAL A 5 -22.33 14.12 25.64
CA VAL A 5 -23.49 13.91 26.50
C VAL A 5 -23.57 15.08 27.47
N ARG A 6 -24.75 15.69 27.59
CA ARG A 6 -24.97 16.78 28.55
C ARG A 6 -24.86 16.25 29.98
N GLU A 7 -24.03 16.89 30.79
CA GLU A 7 -23.85 16.55 32.20
C GLU A 7 -25.19 16.61 32.96
N GLY A 8 -25.46 15.57 33.74
CA GLY A 8 -26.73 15.41 34.46
C GLY A 8 -27.97 15.21 33.59
N GLY A 9 -27.86 15.15 32.24
CA GLY A 9 -28.98 14.95 31.32
C GLY A 9 -29.56 13.52 31.37
N GLN A 10 -30.69 13.30 30.68
CA GLN A 10 -31.34 11.98 30.64
C GLN A 10 -30.40 10.86 30.16
N ALA A 11 -29.67 11.11 29.07
CA ALA A 11 -28.68 10.16 28.55
C ALA A 11 -27.54 9.87 29.54
N ALA A 12 -27.02 10.89 30.23
CA ALA A 12 -25.99 10.71 31.26
C ALA A 12 -26.50 9.86 32.44
N ARG A 13 -27.74 10.11 32.90
CA ARG A 13 -28.37 9.35 33.98
C ARG A 13 -28.67 7.89 33.57
N ALA A 14 -28.89 7.65 32.29
CA ALA A 14 -29.02 6.30 31.72
C ALA A 14 -27.65 5.60 31.51
N GLY A 15 -26.53 6.28 31.79
CA GLY A 15 -25.19 5.72 31.67
C GLY A 15 -24.55 5.84 30.29
N VAL A 16 -25.17 6.55 29.35
CA VAL A 16 -24.62 6.80 28.02
C VAL A 16 -23.43 7.75 28.13
N ARG A 17 -22.34 7.44 27.40
CA ARG A 17 -21.09 8.20 27.39
C ARG A 17 -20.72 8.63 25.97
N ALA A 18 -19.86 9.65 25.87
CA ALA A 18 -19.23 9.99 24.61
C ALA A 18 -18.42 8.79 24.11
N GLY A 19 -18.54 8.46 22.83
CA GLY A 19 -17.95 7.26 22.23
C GLY A 19 -18.90 6.07 22.10
N ASP A 20 -20.01 6.05 22.85
CA ASP A 20 -20.99 4.97 22.71
C ASP A 20 -21.65 5.00 21.32
N ARG A 21 -22.08 3.84 20.83
CA ARG A 21 -22.73 3.72 19.53
C ARG A 21 -24.20 3.36 19.71
N LEU A 22 -25.10 4.17 19.15
CA LEU A 22 -26.50 3.79 19.02
C LEU A 22 -26.59 2.58 18.08
N VAL A 23 -27.12 1.47 18.56
CA VAL A 23 -27.21 0.19 17.83
C VAL A 23 -28.64 -0.26 17.57
N SER A 24 -29.63 0.28 18.29
CA SER A 24 -31.04 0.00 18.04
C SER A 24 -31.98 1.10 18.56
N ILE A 25 -33.11 1.28 17.88
CA ILE A 25 -34.26 2.10 18.30
C ILE A 25 -35.48 1.17 18.25
N ASP A 26 -36.13 0.92 19.39
CA ASP A 26 -37.28 0.02 19.51
C ASP A 26 -37.05 -1.38 18.90
N GLY A 27 -35.83 -1.91 19.01
CA GLY A 27 -35.45 -3.20 18.43
C GLY A 27 -35.13 -3.17 16.92
N ARG A 28 -35.24 -2.01 16.27
CA ARG A 28 -34.97 -1.82 14.83
C ARG A 28 -33.62 -1.13 14.58
N LYS A 29 -33.14 -1.20 13.34
CA LYS A 29 -31.86 -0.65 12.85
C LYS A 29 -31.99 0.08 11.50
N ASP A 30 -33.21 0.41 11.11
CA ASP A 30 -33.58 1.14 9.90
C ASP A 30 -33.04 2.58 9.86
N PHE A 31 -32.54 3.10 11.00
CA PHE A 31 -31.88 4.40 11.10
C PHE A 31 -30.42 4.43 10.61
N ILE A 32 -29.81 3.28 10.32
CA ILE A 32 -28.41 3.23 9.88
C ILE A 32 -28.28 3.93 8.52
N GLY A 33 -27.42 4.95 8.46
CA GLY A 33 -27.20 5.77 7.26
C GLY A 33 -28.03 7.06 7.22
N LEU A 34 -29.00 7.23 8.12
CA LEU A 34 -29.74 8.48 8.26
C LEU A 34 -28.94 9.53 9.02
N THR A 35 -29.26 10.81 8.76
CA THR A 35 -28.71 11.93 9.53
C THR A 35 -29.33 11.97 10.94
N ALA A 36 -28.63 12.58 11.90
CA ALA A 36 -29.12 12.68 13.27
C ALA A 36 -30.49 13.40 13.37
N ASP A 37 -30.70 14.43 12.54
CA ASP A 37 -31.98 15.14 12.46
C ASP A 37 -33.09 14.24 11.92
N ALA A 38 -32.85 13.49 10.84
CA ALA A 38 -33.83 12.55 10.30
C ALA A 38 -34.22 11.47 11.33
N VAL A 39 -33.23 10.93 12.06
CA VAL A 39 -33.51 9.99 13.15
C VAL A 39 -34.37 10.62 14.23
N ARG A 40 -34.08 11.88 14.62
CA ARG A 40 -34.84 12.60 15.65
C ARG A 40 -36.31 12.79 15.25
N GLU A 41 -36.58 13.17 14.00
CA GLU A 41 -37.96 13.36 13.50
C GLU A 41 -38.75 12.03 13.45
N MET A 42 -38.07 10.88 13.40
CA MET A 42 -38.71 9.56 13.42
C MET A 42 -39.04 9.04 14.84
N LEU A 43 -38.51 9.66 15.89
CA LEU A 43 -38.74 9.21 17.27
C LEU A 43 -40.17 9.53 17.71
N GLN A 44 -40.88 8.53 18.23
CA GLN A 44 -42.21 8.69 18.80
C GLN A 44 -42.22 8.16 20.22
N ALA A 45 -42.62 9.00 21.18
CA ALA A 45 -42.67 8.61 22.58
C ALA A 45 -43.80 7.58 22.82
N PRO A 46 -43.59 6.56 23.68
CA PRO A 46 -42.32 6.21 24.31
C PRO A 46 -41.37 5.49 23.34
N THR A 47 -40.06 5.79 23.42
CA THR A 47 -39.02 5.15 22.59
C THR A 47 -37.94 4.51 23.47
N LEU A 48 -37.43 3.36 23.04
CA LEU A 48 -36.28 2.68 23.64
C LEU A 48 -35.04 2.80 22.75
N LEU A 49 -33.96 3.33 23.32
CA LEU A 49 -32.67 3.50 22.63
C LEU A 49 -31.62 2.57 23.24
N VAL A 50 -30.98 1.75 22.41
CA VAL A 50 -29.92 0.82 22.85
C VAL A 50 -28.57 1.36 22.39
N PHE A 51 -27.70 1.65 23.36
CA PHE A 51 -26.33 2.06 23.13
C PHE A 51 -25.37 0.92 23.47
N LEU A 52 -24.41 0.67 22.59
CA LEU A 52 -23.28 -0.21 22.85
C LEU A 52 -22.08 0.64 23.28
N GLY A 53 -21.64 0.44 24.52
CA GLY A 53 -20.50 1.15 25.07
C GLY A 53 -19.17 0.58 24.60
N PHE A 54 -18.19 1.45 24.46
CA PHE A 54 -16.81 1.04 24.21
C PHE A 54 -16.09 0.76 25.54
N VAL A 55 -15.54 -0.43 25.72
CA VAL A 55 -14.71 -0.75 26.90
C VAL A 55 -13.29 -0.27 26.61
N GLY A 56 -12.98 0.96 27.02
CA GLY A 56 -11.66 1.55 26.88
C GLY A 56 -11.67 3.08 26.96
N LYS A 57 -10.50 3.71 26.98
CA LYS A 57 -10.40 5.16 26.79
C LYS A 57 -10.62 5.43 25.31
N LEU A 58 -11.55 6.32 24.93
CA LEU A 58 -11.72 6.71 23.52
C LEU A 58 -10.42 7.27 22.90
N GLN A 59 -9.54 7.80 23.76
CA GLN A 59 -8.19 8.27 23.43
C GLN A 59 -7.10 7.19 23.52
N ALA A 60 -7.44 5.91 23.71
CA ALA A 60 -6.51 4.81 23.50
C ALA A 60 -6.34 4.60 21.99
N GLU A 61 -5.77 5.61 21.32
CA GLU A 61 -5.23 5.45 19.98
C GLU A 61 -4.17 4.34 20.07
N VAL A 62 -4.48 3.18 19.50
CA VAL A 62 -3.50 2.09 19.39
C VAL A 62 -2.56 2.48 18.26
N ARG A 63 -1.49 3.19 18.60
CA ARG A 63 -0.37 3.41 17.69
C ARG A 63 0.39 2.09 17.57
N LEU A 64 0.19 1.40 16.46
CA LEU A 64 1.01 0.24 16.11
C LEU A 64 2.40 0.75 15.75
N THR A 65 3.30 0.77 16.74
CA THR A 65 4.72 0.99 16.50
C THR A 65 5.32 -0.30 15.95
N ASN A 66 5.21 -0.52 14.65
CA ASN A 66 5.89 -1.65 14.03
C ASN A 66 7.37 -1.29 13.84
N ALA A 67 8.25 -1.94 14.59
CA ALA A 67 9.70 -1.73 14.49
C ALA A 67 10.25 -2.28 13.16
N ASP A 68 9.55 -3.25 12.57
CA ASP A 68 9.87 -3.80 11.26
C ASP A 68 9.05 -3.07 10.20
N HIS A 69 9.72 -2.28 9.37
CA HIS A 69 9.14 -1.61 8.20
C HIS A 69 8.70 -2.57 7.08
N VAL A 70 8.56 -3.86 7.35
CA VAL A 70 8.14 -4.86 6.37
C VAL A 70 6.64 -5.08 6.51
N CYS A 71 5.87 -4.03 6.21
CA CYS A 71 4.46 -4.20 5.85
C CYS A 71 4.40 -4.55 4.35
N GLY A 72 3.64 -5.61 4.00
CA GLY A 72 3.48 -6.06 2.62
C GLY A 72 3.44 -7.58 2.51
N ILE A 73 3.18 -8.07 1.30
CA ILE A 73 3.21 -9.50 0.98
C ILE A 73 4.65 -9.84 0.53
N SER A 74 5.18 -10.98 0.96
CA SER A 74 6.51 -11.42 0.51
C SER A 74 6.56 -11.47 -1.01
N TYR A 75 7.63 -10.96 -1.65
CA TYR A 75 7.85 -11.05 -3.10
C TYR A 75 7.82 -12.48 -3.66
N ARG A 76 8.00 -13.49 -2.79
CA ARG A 76 7.90 -14.92 -3.16
C ARG A 76 6.47 -15.44 -3.18
N ARG A 77 5.52 -14.62 -2.73
CA ARG A 77 4.11 -14.98 -2.59
C ARG A 77 3.29 -14.11 -3.52
N GLU A 78 2.47 -14.79 -4.30
CA GLU A 78 1.50 -14.16 -5.18
C GLU A 78 0.47 -13.39 -4.34
N VAL A 79 0.24 -12.13 -4.69
CA VAL A 79 -0.64 -11.22 -3.95
C VAL A 79 -2.09 -11.64 -4.07
N LEU A 80 -2.47 -12.05 -5.29
CA LEU A 80 -3.82 -12.42 -5.67
C LEU A 80 -3.74 -13.59 -6.65
N ARG A 81 -4.42 -14.68 -6.32
CA ARG A 81 -4.71 -15.77 -7.26
C ARG A 81 -6.14 -15.61 -7.76
N GLY A 82 -6.30 -15.21 -9.02
CA GLY A 82 -7.60 -15.35 -9.68
C GLY A 82 -7.93 -16.83 -9.91
N SER A 83 -9.20 -17.15 -10.12
CA SER A 83 -9.63 -18.45 -10.65
C SER A 83 -10.40 -18.25 -11.96
N PHE A 84 -10.61 -19.32 -12.73
CA PHE A 84 -11.42 -19.25 -13.94
C PHE A 84 -12.87 -18.83 -13.64
N GLU A 85 -13.40 -19.27 -12.50
CA GLU A 85 -14.76 -18.97 -12.06
C GLU A 85 -14.88 -17.58 -11.41
N ALA A 86 -13.76 -17.01 -10.95
CA ALA A 86 -13.69 -15.69 -10.31
C ALA A 86 -12.41 -14.95 -10.75
N PRO A 87 -12.41 -14.36 -11.96
CA PRO A 87 -11.27 -13.58 -12.42
C PRO A 87 -11.11 -12.31 -11.59
N VAL A 88 -9.85 -11.95 -11.33
CA VAL A 88 -9.52 -10.69 -10.65
C VAL A 88 -9.28 -9.62 -11.71
N GLN A 89 -10.04 -8.53 -11.64
CA GLN A 89 -9.86 -7.36 -12.49
C GLN A 89 -9.44 -6.16 -11.64
N VAL A 90 -8.45 -5.41 -12.13
CA VAL A 90 -8.09 -4.11 -11.54
C VAL A 90 -9.14 -3.09 -11.98
N CYS A 91 -9.91 -2.56 -11.03
CA CYS A 91 -10.97 -1.59 -11.31
C CYS A 91 -10.47 -0.15 -11.26
N GLU A 92 -9.62 0.18 -10.29
CA GLU A 92 -9.15 1.53 -10.03
C GLU A 92 -7.77 1.48 -9.37
N GLU A 93 -6.89 2.40 -9.77
CA GLU A 93 -5.59 2.60 -9.13
C GLU A 93 -5.61 3.94 -8.38
N SER A 94 -5.39 3.90 -7.07
CA SER A 94 -5.25 5.08 -6.23
C SER A 94 -3.90 5.04 -5.52
N ILE A 95 -2.97 5.89 -5.96
CA ILE A 95 -1.63 5.95 -5.38
C ILE A 95 -1.61 7.03 -4.28
N PHE A 96 -1.46 6.59 -3.04
CA PHE A 96 -1.18 7.50 -1.92
C PHE A 96 0.32 7.58 -1.70
N ASN A 97 0.89 8.76 -1.90
CA ASN A 97 2.33 9.02 -1.72
C ASN A 97 3.22 8.12 -2.59
N ALA A 98 3.28 8.44 -3.89
CA ALA A 98 3.99 7.66 -4.92
C ALA A 98 5.46 7.34 -4.58
N GLY A 99 6.13 8.17 -3.78
CA GLY A 99 7.52 7.93 -3.36
C GLY A 99 7.71 6.75 -2.39
N LEU A 100 6.63 6.32 -1.72
CA LEU A 100 6.63 5.24 -0.72
C LEU A 100 5.81 4.03 -1.15
N ALA A 101 4.96 4.16 -2.17
CA ALA A 101 4.09 3.08 -2.62
C ALA A 101 4.89 1.88 -3.17
N SER A 102 4.39 0.67 -2.90
CA SER A 102 4.82 -0.55 -3.57
C SER A 102 4.32 -0.57 -5.02
N LEU A 103 5.06 -1.22 -5.91
CA LEU A 103 4.67 -1.42 -7.30
C LEU A 103 4.13 -2.84 -7.48
N PHE A 104 2.94 -2.99 -8.04
CA PHE A 104 2.44 -4.31 -8.44
C PHE A 104 2.83 -4.63 -9.88
N LEU A 105 3.39 -5.81 -10.10
CA LEU A 105 3.91 -6.27 -11.39
C LEU A 105 3.16 -7.51 -11.83
N THR A 106 2.68 -7.51 -13.07
CA THR A 106 2.18 -8.70 -13.75
C THR A 106 3.23 -9.22 -14.73
N VAL A 107 3.34 -10.55 -14.84
CA VAL A 107 4.19 -11.17 -15.86
C VAL A 107 3.29 -11.65 -16.98
N SER A 108 3.38 -10.99 -18.14
CA SER A 108 2.80 -11.52 -19.37
C SER A 108 3.66 -12.70 -19.83
N GLY A 109 3.11 -13.90 -19.82
CA GLY A 109 3.76 -15.03 -20.47
C GLY A 109 4.02 -14.68 -21.93
N SER A 110 5.27 -14.82 -22.40
CA SER A 110 5.60 -14.58 -23.80
C SER A 110 4.77 -15.55 -24.64
N ALA A 111 3.76 -15.01 -25.33
CA ALA A 111 2.91 -15.74 -26.26
C ALA A 111 3.71 -16.06 -27.53
N GLY A 112 4.74 -16.89 -27.40
CA GLY A 112 5.40 -17.52 -28.54
C GLY A 112 4.48 -18.60 -29.10
N ASN A 113 3.77 -18.27 -30.18
CA ASN A 113 3.16 -19.20 -31.13
C ASN A 113 2.43 -20.43 -30.53
N ALA A 114 1.15 -20.28 -30.17
CA ALA A 114 0.16 -21.32 -30.43
C ALA A 114 -1.26 -20.73 -30.32
N ALA A 115 -1.98 -20.75 -31.44
CA ALA A 115 -3.36 -20.33 -31.57
C ALA A 115 -4.36 -21.31 -30.91
N SER A 116 -4.22 -21.60 -29.61
CA SER A 116 -5.21 -22.35 -28.84
C SER A 116 -5.80 -21.49 -27.73
N ASN A 117 -6.94 -20.89 -28.08
CA ASN A 117 -7.66 -19.81 -27.43
C ASN A 117 -8.52 -20.25 -26.22
N ARG A 118 -8.00 -20.99 -25.23
CA ARG A 118 -8.84 -21.36 -24.06
C ARG A 118 -8.22 -21.30 -22.67
N ASP A 119 -6.92 -21.16 -22.54
CA ASP A 119 -6.30 -20.93 -21.24
C ASP A 119 -5.80 -19.49 -21.16
N ALA A 120 -6.73 -18.57 -20.86
CA ALA A 120 -6.37 -17.27 -20.31
C ALA A 120 -5.82 -17.50 -18.89
N ALA A 121 -4.64 -18.11 -18.85
CA ALA A 121 -3.98 -18.59 -17.66
C ALA A 121 -3.66 -17.41 -16.76
N HIS A 122 -3.93 -17.60 -15.48
CA HIS A 122 -3.66 -16.69 -14.38
C HIS A 122 -2.34 -15.94 -14.59
N GLN A 123 -2.42 -14.63 -14.82
CA GLN A 123 -1.23 -13.79 -14.82
C GLN A 123 -0.84 -13.57 -13.36
N PRO A 124 0.31 -14.10 -12.90
CA PRO A 124 0.71 -13.94 -11.52
C PRO A 124 0.99 -12.46 -11.24
N LEU A 125 0.48 -11.99 -10.11
CA LEU A 125 0.67 -10.62 -9.61
C LEU A 125 1.67 -10.64 -8.44
N PHE A 126 2.73 -9.86 -8.58
CA PHE A 126 3.79 -9.72 -7.58
C PHE A 126 3.81 -8.30 -7.02
N GLU A 127 4.09 -8.17 -5.72
CA GLU A 127 4.40 -6.88 -5.11
C GLU A 127 5.92 -6.67 -5.13
N LEU A 128 6.37 -5.53 -5.64
CA LEU A 128 7.74 -5.06 -5.55
C LEU A 128 7.80 -3.89 -4.56
N GLN A 129 8.45 -4.10 -3.42
CA GLN A 129 8.57 -3.06 -2.40
C GLN A 129 9.54 -1.96 -2.85
N ASN A 130 9.35 -0.75 -2.31
CA ASN A 130 10.18 0.41 -2.65
C ASN A 130 11.68 0.20 -2.41
N SER A 131 12.03 -0.46 -1.30
CA SER A 131 13.41 -0.82 -0.94
C SER A 131 14.04 -1.80 -1.96
N GLU A 132 13.25 -2.76 -2.43
CA GLU A 132 13.64 -3.75 -3.42
C GLU A 132 13.84 -3.11 -4.81
N ALA A 133 12.93 -2.24 -5.22
CA ALA A 133 13.03 -1.46 -6.45
C ALA A 133 14.32 -0.62 -6.46
N LYS A 134 14.60 0.10 -5.37
CA LYS A 134 15.87 0.84 -5.19
C LYS A 134 17.09 -0.08 -5.29
N GLY A 135 17.02 -1.27 -4.70
CA GLY A 135 18.06 -2.28 -4.78
C GLY A 135 18.29 -2.82 -6.21
N LEU A 136 17.22 -2.97 -7.00
CA LEU A 136 17.30 -3.36 -8.42
C LEU A 136 17.94 -2.26 -9.26
N ILE A 137 17.49 -1.02 -9.13
CA ILE A 137 18.03 0.12 -9.88
C ILE A 137 19.53 0.31 -9.58
N ARG A 138 19.93 0.29 -8.30
CA ARG A 138 21.35 0.38 -7.91
C ARG A 138 22.21 -0.74 -8.51
N ARG A 139 21.65 -1.95 -8.66
CA ARG A 139 22.35 -3.06 -9.32
C ARG A 139 22.45 -2.86 -10.83
N ALA A 140 21.41 -2.34 -11.47
CA ALA A 140 21.41 -2.05 -12.91
C ALA A 140 22.39 -0.92 -13.25
N LEU A 141 22.37 0.20 -12.52
CA LEU A 141 23.27 1.32 -12.74
C LEU A 141 24.75 0.92 -12.64
N ARG A 142 25.10 0.07 -11.66
CA ARG A 142 26.47 -0.49 -11.54
C ARG A 142 26.92 -1.33 -12.74
N ARG A 143 25.99 -1.88 -13.53
CA ARG A 143 26.32 -2.64 -14.75
C ARG A 143 26.45 -1.74 -15.99
N VAL A 144 25.84 -0.56 -15.95
CA VAL A 144 25.82 0.40 -17.05
C VAL A 144 27.00 1.35 -16.96
N GLU A 145 27.60 1.56 -15.77
CA GLU A 145 28.87 2.27 -15.67
C GLU A 145 29.91 1.59 -16.57
N PRO A 146 30.33 2.28 -17.64
CA PRO A 146 31.05 1.64 -18.71
C PRO A 146 32.45 1.26 -18.25
N GLN A 147 32.93 0.16 -18.82
CA GLN A 147 34.31 -0.32 -18.83
C GLN A 147 35.26 0.67 -19.56
N GLU A 148 35.03 1.97 -19.44
CA GLU A 148 35.77 3.06 -20.09
C GLU A 148 37.10 3.38 -19.38
N ALA A 149 37.33 2.83 -18.18
CA ALA A 149 38.57 3.06 -17.43
C ALA A 149 39.76 2.16 -17.85
N MET A 150 39.63 1.25 -18.82
CA MET A 150 40.70 0.30 -19.19
C MET A 150 41.40 0.53 -20.54
N SER A 151 41.07 1.57 -21.31
CA SER A 151 41.64 1.75 -22.66
C SER A 151 42.69 2.88 -22.82
N VAL A 152 43.04 3.63 -21.76
CA VAL A 152 43.94 4.80 -21.89
C VAL A 152 45.41 4.51 -21.56
N ALA A 153 45.76 3.30 -21.13
CA ALA A 153 47.15 2.96 -20.72
C ALA A 153 47.94 2.18 -21.78
N SER A 154 48.08 2.68 -23.02
CA SER A 154 49.10 2.17 -23.94
C SER A 154 49.47 3.14 -25.07
N THR A 155 49.92 4.35 -24.74
CA THR A 155 50.66 5.19 -25.70
C THR A 155 51.92 5.71 -25.00
N ILE A 156 52.99 4.91 -25.05
CA ILE A 156 54.34 5.32 -24.66
C ILE A 156 54.97 6.00 -25.89
N PRO A 157 55.38 7.28 -25.82
CA PRO A 157 56.13 7.90 -26.90
C PRO A 157 57.56 7.35 -26.92
N GLN A 158 58.00 6.85 -28.09
CA GLN A 158 59.41 6.51 -28.34
C GLN A 158 60.24 7.80 -28.41
N GLU A 159 61.13 7.97 -27.43
CA GLU A 159 62.13 9.03 -27.40
C GLU A 159 63.27 8.69 -28.37
N VAL A 160 63.48 9.57 -29.35
CA VAL A 160 64.49 9.47 -30.40
C VAL A 160 65.86 9.82 -29.82
N GLN A 161 66.74 8.84 -29.74
CA GLN A 161 68.12 9.00 -29.31
C GLN A 161 69.00 9.39 -30.51
N GLN A 162 69.35 10.68 -30.64
CA GLN A 162 70.35 11.17 -31.60
C GLN A 162 71.73 11.30 -30.94
N GLN A 163 72.70 10.56 -31.48
CA GLN A 163 74.13 10.64 -31.18
C GLN A 163 74.76 11.90 -31.81
N PRO A 164 75.77 12.53 -31.17
CA PRO A 164 76.66 13.44 -31.84
C PRO A 164 77.95 12.72 -32.29
N SER A 165 78.25 12.80 -33.58
CA SER A 165 79.49 12.37 -34.22
C SER A 165 80.60 13.41 -34.04
N LEU A 166 81.77 12.91 -33.65
CA LEU A 166 83.08 13.58 -33.62
C LEU A 166 83.60 13.91 -35.02
N THR A 167 84.23 15.08 -35.20
CA THR A 167 85.42 15.34 -36.05
C THR A 167 85.97 16.72 -35.63
N SER A 168 87.15 16.79 -35.01
CA SER A 168 88.50 16.92 -35.59
C SER A 168 88.84 18.33 -36.07
#